data_AF-M3ZFC9-F1
#
_entry.id   AF-M3ZFC9-F1
#
_cell.length_a   1.000
_cell.length_b   1.000
_cell.length_c   1.000
_cell.angle_alpha   90.00
_cell.angle_beta   90.00
_cell.angle_gamma   90.00
#
_symmetry.space_group_name_H-M   'P 1'
#
loop_
_entity.id
_entity.type
_entity.pdbx_description
1 polymer ?
#
loop_
_entity_poly.entity_id
_entity_poly.type
_entity_poly.pdbx_seq_one_letter_code
_entity_poly.pdbx_strand_id
1 'polypeptide(L)'
;MEDTFEWDQVLSLDPAGLRHLKKDKVDMIVDMFISTKKWEVEDKPPNKIIHIFKVFQALLRIKNYEVCETQSLLEKVGEEQVKTEVKLLAKVEMLEQRLRRYSEAERYKHDVDLETDELKEQLESEQAELIKSTEKIDREKSRRKQLAKELQEEEVKKLQREMKRLRKVNLDLKDSFRTYGEDLHAKSGRLLMNNKKELEECLDKLQETQSKNKELQNDRVRLTNFLQESEMERERIILKLNYVTDQILETDKTLDWLRTEKDAAENKFRDLKKDIYSMTEKFDEIAADASERVHECKKTLREKERVILEQQRIIFELKHDLQLTKIDLKDSSVGVLQQAIEDRDKTIDVLCEKLEDYTKRIEKNVQVFEQLETKGKKGKIIHFLESQLEVAEQRANNAEQALYQAKAMIKEKQKEVRKVSDILRNYLAGTNGLNSAFKDLEKWKDKMKVKACDKEAFTTAFNHLEMRVKDLMEENSDVNNMRKEGTKEFYIPKGHRRLKHKEDDKTEQPTHDLGARHKAKHLERHNPAESQLALDKDVQWQSSGLHSKYTVCGGASRAVEARFKCLAQCEWKRLESLPCQEHPTRPTEKTDKPSTRLHMDSECEPVTRNDGCRAKCQESPFKVHMRQT
;
A
#
# COMPACT_ATOMS: atom_id res chain seq x y z
N MET A 1 92.35 23.97 113.73
CA MET A 1 92.82 25.11 112.93
C MET A 1 92.44 26.37 113.70
N GLU A 2 93.14 27.49 113.53
CA GLU A 2 92.60 28.76 114.03
C GLU A 2 91.57 29.21 112.98
N ASP A 3 90.28 29.11 113.31
CA ASP A 3 89.23 29.34 112.33
C ASP A 3 89.13 30.84 112.00
N THR A 4 89.51 31.17 110.78
CA THR A 4 89.45 32.52 110.18
C THR A 4 88.01 32.88 109.81
N PHE A 5 87.63 34.14 109.97
CA PHE A 5 86.27 34.59 109.71
C PHE A 5 85.87 34.45 108.24
N GLU A 6 84.78 33.74 107.93
CA GLU A 6 84.25 33.63 106.57
C GLU A 6 83.48 34.89 106.14
N TRP A 7 84.24 35.95 105.82
CA TRP A 7 83.74 37.26 105.40
C TRP A 7 82.66 37.17 104.31
N ASP A 8 82.89 36.41 103.25
CA ASP A 8 81.96 36.37 102.10
C ASP A 8 80.65 35.64 102.44
N GLN A 9 80.69 34.66 103.34
CA GLN A 9 79.49 33.96 103.80
C GLN A 9 78.57 34.92 104.58
N VAL A 10 79.13 35.73 105.48
CA VAL A 10 78.37 36.70 106.29
C VAL A 10 77.95 37.93 105.48
N LEU A 11 78.75 38.37 104.51
CA LEU A 11 78.40 39.48 103.61
C LEU A 11 77.23 39.15 102.67
N SER A 12 77.01 37.86 102.37
CA SER A 12 75.86 37.40 101.57
C SER A 12 74.50 37.48 102.30
N LEU A 13 74.51 37.67 103.63
CA LEU A 13 73.31 37.70 104.46
C LEU A 13 72.68 39.09 104.48
N ASP A 14 71.35 39.17 104.37
CA ASP A 14 70.60 40.39 104.63
C ASP A 14 70.29 40.52 106.14
N PRO A 15 70.73 41.61 106.82
CA PRO A 15 70.39 41.90 108.20
C PRO A 15 68.89 41.90 108.53
N ALA A 16 68.02 42.24 107.56
CA ALA A 16 66.58 42.23 107.79
C ALA A 16 65.97 40.82 107.68
N GLY A 17 66.45 40.00 106.73
CA GLY A 17 65.97 38.65 106.45
C GLY A 17 66.36 37.56 107.46
N LEU A 18 67.36 37.78 108.34
CA LEU A 18 67.88 36.77 109.29
C LEU A 18 66.81 36.06 110.13
N ARG A 19 65.71 36.74 110.49
CA ARG A 19 64.59 36.17 111.26
C ARG A 19 63.80 35.08 110.54
N HIS A 20 63.96 34.93 109.23
CA HIS A 20 63.26 33.93 108.42
C HIS A 20 64.15 32.74 108.02
N LEU A 21 65.41 32.70 108.49
CA LEU A 21 66.27 31.54 108.34
C LEU A 21 65.89 30.43 109.34
N LYS A 22 66.15 29.17 108.97
CA LYS A 22 65.98 28.04 109.88
C LYS A 22 66.93 28.14 111.07
N LYS A 23 66.45 27.79 112.27
CA LYS A 23 67.16 27.91 113.55
C LYS A 23 68.61 27.41 113.48
N ASP A 24 68.81 26.18 112.98
CA ASP A 24 70.13 25.55 112.86
C ASP A 24 71.13 26.39 112.03
N LYS A 25 70.66 27.14 111.02
CA LYS A 25 71.51 28.07 110.25
C LYS A 25 71.81 29.35 111.02
N VAL A 26 70.84 29.88 111.78
CA VAL A 26 71.04 31.06 112.64
C VAL A 26 72.05 30.74 113.73
N ASP A 27 71.91 29.58 114.38
CA ASP A 27 72.82 29.11 115.43
C ASP A 27 74.23 28.84 114.87
N MET A 28 74.37 28.19 113.71
CA MET A 28 75.67 28.01 113.03
C MET A 28 76.38 29.34 112.73
N ILE A 29 75.64 30.39 112.34
CA ILE A 29 76.21 31.73 112.13
C ILE A 29 76.60 32.37 113.47
N VAL A 30 75.78 32.23 114.52
CA VAL A 30 76.11 32.73 115.86
C VAL A 30 77.38 32.05 116.41
N ASP A 31 77.50 30.74 116.28
CA ASP A 31 78.66 29.97 116.72
C ASP A 31 79.95 30.38 115.98
N MET A 32 79.85 30.71 114.69
CA MET A 32 80.96 31.28 113.92
C MET A 32 81.37 32.67 114.42
N PHE A 33 80.41 33.56 114.70
CA PHE A 33 80.68 34.87 115.32
C PHE A 33 81.33 34.74 116.71
N ILE A 34 80.99 33.71 117.49
CA ILE A 34 81.54 33.46 118.84
C ILE A 34 82.93 32.79 118.78
N SER A 35 83.15 31.86 117.84
CA SER A 35 84.37 31.04 117.77
C SER A 35 85.55 31.77 117.11
N THR A 36 85.27 32.81 116.32
CA THR A 36 86.28 33.59 115.59
C THR A 36 87.14 34.45 116.51
N LYS A 37 88.42 34.10 116.65
CA LYS A 37 89.40 34.83 117.48
C LYS A 37 90.19 35.92 116.76
N LYS A 38 90.35 35.83 115.44
CA LYS A 38 91.04 36.83 114.59
C LYS A 38 90.13 37.18 113.42
N TRP A 39 89.96 38.48 113.18
CA TRP A 39 88.96 39.00 112.24
C TRP A 39 89.54 39.59 110.95
N GLU A 40 90.84 39.86 110.89
CA GLU A 40 91.54 40.34 109.67
C GLU A 40 90.85 41.54 109.00
N VAL A 41 90.62 42.58 109.81
CA VAL A 41 89.79 43.76 109.45
C VAL A 41 90.56 44.82 108.67
N GLU A 42 91.89 44.85 108.78
CA GLU A 42 92.76 45.97 108.35
C GLU A 42 92.62 46.30 106.84
N ASP A 43 92.47 45.28 105.98
CA ASP A 43 92.32 45.45 104.52
C ASP A 43 90.85 45.53 104.03
N LYS A 44 89.87 45.59 104.94
CA LYS A 44 88.44 45.51 104.57
C LYS A 44 87.80 46.90 104.46
N PRO A 45 87.06 47.22 103.37
CA PRO A 45 86.41 48.53 103.23
C PRO A 45 85.31 48.73 104.29
N PRO A 46 85.15 49.94 104.85
CA PRO A 46 84.23 50.21 105.98
C PRO A 46 82.80 49.70 105.78
N ASN A 47 82.27 49.76 104.56
CA ASN A 47 80.91 49.30 104.24
C ASN A 47 80.72 47.79 104.51
N LYS A 48 81.75 46.95 104.26
CA LYS A 48 81.69 45.50 104.55
C LYS A 48 81.69 45.25 106.07
N ILE A 49 82.50 46.00 106.81
CA ILE A 49 82.58 45.94 108.28
C ILE A 49 81.22 46.35 108.90
N ILE A 50 80.65 47.46 108.45
CA ILE A 50 79.33 47.96 108.88
C ILE A 50 78.23 46.94 108.60
N HIS A 51 78.28 46.23 107.47
CA HIS A 51 77.30 45.19 107.14
C HIS A 51 77.35 44.01 108.11
N ILE A 52 78.54 43.53 108.46
CA ILE A 52 78.75 42.48 109.47
C ILE A 52 78.24 42.93 110.84
N PHE A 53 78.48 44.18 111.25
CA PHE A 53 77.90 44.71 112.49
C PHE A 53 76.36 44.78 112.44
N LYS A 54 75.74 45.05 111.29
CA LYS A 54 74.28 44.99 111.14
C LYS A 54 73.75 43.55 111.23
N VAL A 55 74.42 42.58 110.62
CA VAL A 55 74.11 41.15 110.77
C VAL A 55 74.23 40.72 112.24
N PHE A 56 75.33 41.07 112.91
CA PHE A 56 75.54 40.77 114.33
C PHE A 56 74.49 41.41 115.24
N GLN A 57 74.14 42.68 115.00
CA GLN A 57 73.10 43.38 115.76
C GLN A 57 71.71 42.74 115.56
N ALA A 58 71.43 42.19 114.37
CA ALA A 58 70.21 41.43 114.11
C ALA A 58 70.21 40.07 114.83
N LEU A 59 71.34 39.34 114.83
CA LEU A 59 71.50 38.09 115.57
C LEU A 59 71.34 38.29 117.09
N LEU A 60 71.95 39.33 117.66
CA LEU A 60 71.78 39.70 119.07
C LEU A 60 70.32 39.99 119.42
N ARG A 61 69.56 40.65 118.53
CA ARG A 61 68.13 40.89 118.73
C ARG A 61 67.30 39.59 118.73
N ILE A 62 67.70 38.58 117.96
CA ILE A 62 67.06 37.25 117.97
C ILE A 62 67.37 36.54 119.28
N LYS A 63 68.64 36.45 119.68
CA LYS A 63 69.05 35.79 120.93
C LYS A 63 68.48 36.46 122.18
N ASN A 64 68.36 37.79 122.19
CA ASN A 64 67.73 38.51 123.30
C ASN A 64 66.22 38.20 123.43
N TYR A 65 65.53 37.93 122.32
CA TYR A 65 64.13 37.49 122.37
C TYR A 65 63.99 36.08 122.96
N GLU A 66 64.84 35.13 122.54
CA GLU A 66 64.87 33.77 123.11
C GLU A 66 65.11 33.79 124.63
N VAL A 67 66.04 34.64 125.11
CA VAL A 67 66.32 34.80 126.55
C VAL A 67 65.10 35.35 127.30
N CYS A 68 64.47 36.43 126.82
CA CYS A 68 63.27 36.99 127.46
C CYS A 68 62.11 35.98 127.55
N GLU A 69 61.92 35.15 126.52
CA GLU A 69 60.89 34.10 126.52
C GLU A 69 61.16 33.03 127.58
N THR A 70 62.42 32.59 127.73
CA THR A 70 62.80 31.63 128.79
C THR A 70 62.67 32.22 130.21
N GLN A 71 62.96 33.50 130.41
CA GLN A 71 62.84 34.15 131.72
C GLN A 71 61.36 34.23 132.18
N SER A 72 60.42 34.53 131.27
CA SER A 72 58.99 34.57 131.58
C SER A 72 58.41 33.21 131.98
N LEU A 73 58.99 32.10 131.49
CA LEU A 73 58.60 30.76 131.92
C LEU A 73 59.12 30.43 133.33
N LEU A 74 60.32 30.90 133.70
CA LEU A 74 60.92 30.66 135.01
C LEU A 74 60.14 31.36 136.13
N GLU A 75 59.71 32.61 135.92
CA GLU A 75 58.91 33.38 136.90
C GLU A 75 57.60 32.66 137.25
N LYS A 76 56.89 32.12 136.26
CA LYS A 76 55.63 31.38 136.46
C LYS A 76 55.81 30.11 137.31
N VAL A 77 56.95 29.43 137.21
CA VAL A 77 57.26 28.26 138.03
C VAL A 77 57.58 28.69 139.48
N GLY A 78 58.29 29.80 139.66
CA GLY A 78 58.55 30.37 140.98
C GLY A 78 57.29 30.78 141.75
N GLU A 79 56.31 31.39 141.07
CA GLU A 79 55.03 31.78 141.69
C GLU A 79 54.24 30.58 142.26
N GLU A 80 54.18 29.46 141.54
CA GLU A 80 53.50 28.26 142.03
C GLU A 80 54.24 27.61 143.21
N GLN A 81 55.59 27.66 143.22
CA GLN A 81 56.38 27.18 144.35
C GLN A 81 56.07 28.00 145.62
N VAL A 82 56.10 29.33 145.56
CA VAL A 82 55.77 30.20 146.71
C VAL A 82 54.35 29.93 147.25
N LYS A 83 53.35 29.70 146.38
CA LYS A 83 51.98 29.35 146.78
C LYS A 83 51.89 28.03 147.56
N THR A 84 52.81 27.09 147.32
CA THR A 84 52.87 25.83 148.08
C THR A 84 53.63 25.98 149.40
N GLU A 85 54.68 26.79 149.43
CA GLU A 85 55.50 27.06 150.61
C GLU A 85 54.72 27.82 151.70
N VAL A 86 53.93 28.85 151.33
CA VAL A 86 53.04 29.57 152.26
C VAL A 86 52.02 28.65 152.94
N LYS A 87 51.50 27.63 152.22
CA LYS A 87 50.57 26.64 152.79
C LYS A 87 51.23 25.69 153.80
N LEU A 88 52.55 25.49 153.72
CA LEU A 88 53.30 24.70 154.67
C LEU A 88 53.71 25.52 155.90
N LEU A 89 54.14 26.78 155.71
CA LEU A 89 54.45 27.71 156.81
C LEU A 89 53.25 27.90 157.77
N ALA A 90 52.05 28.11 157.24
CA ALA A 90 50.83 28.22 158.05
C ALA A 90 50.50 26.96 158.88
N LYS A 91 50.96 25.78 158.46
CA LYS A 91 50.84 24.54 159.25
C LYS A 91 51.89 24.43 160.35
N VAL A 92 53.09 24.94 160.14
CA VAL A 92 54.17 24.97 161.14
C VAL A 92 53.81 25.91 162.29
N GLU A 93 53.34 27.12 161.97
CA GLU A 93 52.95 28.13 162.97
C GLU A 93 51.87 27.62 163.94
N MET A 94 50.85 26.91 163.44
CA MET A 94 49.82 26.29 164.30
C MET A 94 50.35 25.17 165.20
N LEU A 95 51.43 24.48 164.82
CA LEU A 95 52.06 23.46 165.66
C LEU A 95 52.98 24.08 166.72
N GLU A 96 53.72 25.14 166.37
CA GLU A 96 54.53 25.92 167.32
C GLU A 96 53.68 26.63 168.38
N GLN A 97 52.48 27.09 168.01
CA GLN A 97 51.55 27.71 168.95
C GLN A 97 50.91 26.69 169.92
N ARG A 98 50.83 25.39 169.53
CA ARG A 98 50.48 24.29 170.44
C ARG A 98 51.64 23.92 171.36
N LEU A 99 52.88 23.92 170.88
CA LEU A 99 54.05 23.56 171.68
C LEU A 99 54.27 24.55 172.84
N ARG A 100 54.10 25.85 172.59
CA ARG A 100 54.21 26.92 173.60
C ARG A 100 53.23 26.83 174.78
N ARG A 101 52.15 26.05 174.67
CA ARG A 101 51.17 25.86 175.77
C ARG A 101 51.52 24.72 176.73
N TYR A 102 52.55 23.93 176.44
CA TYR A 102 52.95 22.75 177.25
C TYR A 102 54.23 22.97 178.06
N SER A 103 54.88 24.14 177.98
CA SER A 103 56.21 24.39 178.58
C SER A 103 56.22 25.21 179.87
N GLU A 104 55.06 25.64 180.39
CA GLU A 104 55.00 26.56 181.54
C GLU A 104 54.09 26.04 182.68
N ALA A 105 54.71 25.87 183.86
CA ALA A 105 54.14 25.74 185.20
C ALA A 105 53.59 24.37 185.71
N GLU A 106 54.48 23.53 186.24
CA GLU A 106 54.20 22.77 187.47
C GLU A 106 54.53 23.63 188.71
N ARG A 107 53.62 23.68 189.70
CA ARG A 107 53.85 23.61 191.17
C ARG A 107 52.66 24.15 191.98
N TYR A 108 51.91 23.29 192.66
CA TYR A 108 51.81 23.20 194.13
C TYR A 108 50.96 21.96 194.51
N LYS A 109 51.09 21.48 195.75
CA LYS A 109 50.58 20.16 196.18
C LYS A 109 49.91 20.21 197.56
N HIS A 110 48.59 20.32 197.59
CA HIS A 110 47.69 19.89 198.66
C HIS A 110 46.25 19.90 198.12
N ASP A 111 45.43 18.90 198.47
CA ASP A 111 44.00 18.68 198.09
C ASP A 111 43.74 17.83 196.84
N VAL A 112 44.04 16.51 196.92
CA VAL A 112 43.81 15.53 195.82
C VAL A 112 42.70 14.50 196.14
N ASP A 113 42.39 14.29 197.42
CA ASP A 113 41.59 13.13 197.86
C ASP A 113 40.05 13.35 197.79
N LEU A 114 39.58 14.53 197.40
CA LEU A 114 38.14 14.82 197.18
C LEU A 114 37.76 14.96 195.70
N GLU A 115 38.65 15.49 194.86
CA GLU A 115 38.40 15.72 193.42
C GLU A 115 38.33 14.41 192.61
N THR A 116 38.87 13.32 193.17
CA THR A 116 38.97 12.00 192.49
C THR A 116 37.62 11.27 192.36
N ASP A 117 36.64 11.55 193.24
CA ASP A 117 35.34 10.88 193.18
C ASP A 117 34.29 11.67 192.35
N GLU A 118 34.34 13.01 192.32
CA GLU A 118 33.46 13.81 191.43
C GLU A 118 33.77 13.56 189.93
N LEU A 119 35.04 13.36 189.57
CA LEU A 119 35.45 13.06 188.18
C LEU A 119 35.00 11.68 187.69
N LYS A 120 34.77 10.70 188.57
CA LYS A 120 34.20 9.39 188.18
C LYS A 120 32.74 9.51 187.78
N GLU A 121 31.94 10.22 188.59
CA GLU A 121 30.49 10.34 188.35
C GLU A 121 30.21 11.11 187.05
N GLN A 122 31.03 12.13 186.74
CA GLN A 122 30.96 12.81 185.43
C GLN A 122 31.29 11.88 184.26
N LEU A 123 32.36 11.08 184.36
CA LEU A 123 32.77 10.15 183.30
C LEU A 123 31.69 9.09 182.99
N GLU A 124 31.08 8.49 184.02
CA GLU A 124 30.00 7.52 183.84
C GLU A 124 28.77 8.15 183.16
N SER A 125 28.47 9.43 183.44
CA SER A 125 27.37 10.15 182.79
C SER A 125 27.61 10.40 181.29
N GLU A 126 28.80 10.84 180.89
CA GLU A 126 29.16 11.02 179.47
C GLU A 126 29.16 9.69 178.69
N GLN A 127 29.62 8.62 179.34
CA GLN A 127 29.64 7.28 178.73
C GLN A 127 28.22 6.76 178.43
N ALA A 128 27.25 7.06 179.28
CA ALA A 128 25.84 6.74 179.06
C ALA A 128 25.21 7.55 177.90
N GLU A 129 25.59 8.82 177.71
CA GLU A 129 25.12 9.63 176.57
C GLU A 129 25.72 9.16 175.24
N LEU A 130 27.00 8.80 175.22
CA LEU A 130 27.69 8.25 174.04
C LEU A 130 27.01 6.98 173.51
N ILE A 131 26.57 6.07 174.39
CA ILE A 131 25.85 4.85 174.01
C ILE A 131 24.51 5.21 173.32
N LYS A 132 23.69 6.08 173.95
CA LYS A 132 22.42 6.54 173.35
C LYS A 132 22.60 7.26 172.01
N SER A 133 23.67 8.04 171.86
CA SER A 133 24.04 8.70 170.61
C SER A 133 24.32 7.68 169.50
N THR A 134 25.12 6.65 169.83
CA THR A 134 25.53 5.60 168.89
C THR A 134 24.33 4.78 168.39
N GLU A 135 23.42 4.37 169.29
CA GLU A 135 22.18 3.67 168.92
C GLU A 135 21.25 4.49 168.00
N LYS A 136 21.26 5.83 168.12
CA LYS A 136 20.47 6.72 167.27
C LYS A 136 21.05 6.81 165.85
N ILE A 137 22.39 6.82 165.75
CA ILE A 137 23.11 6.80 164.47
C ILE A 137 22.84 5.50 163.70
N ASP A 138 22.89 4.34 164.37
CA ASP A 138 22.72 3.05 163.68
C ASP A 138 21.26 2.78 163.25
N ARG A 139 20.27 3.30 164.00
CA ARG A 139 18.87 3.36 163.54
C ARG A 139 18.72 4.22 162.27
N GLU A 140 19.34 5.40 162.22
CA GLU A 140 19.28 6.27 161.04
C GLU A 140 20.05 5.71 159.83
N LYS A 141 21.20 5.06 160.02
CA LYS A 141 21.90 4.31 158.96
C LYS A 141 21.02 3.21 158.36
N SER A 142 20.30 2.48 159.21
CA SER A 142 19.39 1.41 158.78
C SER A 142 18.23 1.97 157.95
N ARG A 143 17.61 3.08 158.39
CA ARG A 143 16.56 3.79 157.64
C ARG A 143 17.04 4.29 156.28
N ARG A 144 18.24 4.87 156.20
CA ARG A 144 18.84 5.34 154.92
C ARG A 144 19.12 4.21 153.94
N LYS A 145 19.61 3.06 154.41
CA LYS A 145 19.82 1.86 153.57
C LYS A 145 18.52 1.33 152.96
N GLN A 146 17.39 1.46 153.66
CA GLN A 146 16.09 1.01 153.16
C GLN A 146 15.55 1.96 152.07
N LEU A 147 15.55 3.27 152.33
CA LEU A 147 15.17 4.30 151.33
C LEU A 147 15.98 4.21 150.02
N ALA A 148 17.28 3.92 150.11
CA ALA A 148 18.12 3.76 148.92
C ALA A 148 17.69 2.57 148.03
N LYS A 149 17.25 1.46 148.64
CA LYS A 149 16.73 0.30 147.90
C LYS A 149 15.38 0.61 147.25
N GLU A 150 14.48 1.27 147.96
CA GLU A 150 13.15 1.63 147.45
C GLU A 150 13.23 2.56 146.22
N LEU A 151 14.13 3.54 146.24
CA LEU A 151 14.43 4.40 145.07
C LEU A 151 14.96 3.58 143.88
N GLN A 152 15.96 2.73 144.12
CA GLN A 152 16.56 1.89 143.06
C GLN A 152 15.53 0.91 142.45
N GLU A 153 14.63 0.36 143.26
CA GLU A 153 13.56 -0.53 142.78
C GLU A 153 12.52 0.22 141.91
N GLU A 154 12.11 1.44 142.27
CA GLU A 154 11.19 2.20 141.40
C GLU A 154 11.85 2.65 140.09
N GLU A 155 13.13 3.02 140.09
CA GLU A 155 13.84 3.32 138.84
C GLU A 155 13.92 2.10 137.92
N VAL A 156 14.25 0.92 138.47
CA VAL A 156 14.24 -0.34 137.71
C VAL A 156 12.84 -0.66 137.19
N LYS A 157 11.79 -0.54 138.03
CA LYS A 157 10.39 -0.73 137.60
C LYS A 157 10.00 0.25 136.48
N LYS A 158 10.41 1.52 136.56
CA LYS A 158 10.16 2.55 135.54
C LYS A 158 10.85 2.23 134.21
N LEU A 159 12.13 1.88 134.24
CA LEU A 159 12.90 1.49 133.05
C LEU A 159 12.37 0.20 132.40
N GLN A 160 11.94 -0.79 133.20
CA GLN A 160 11.31 -2.01 132.69
C GLN A 160 9.97 -1.74 131.99
N ARG A 161 9.13 -0.82 132.51
CA ARG A 161 7.89 -0.40 131.84
C ARG A 161 8.21 0.24 130.47
N GLU A 162 9.23 1.10 130.41
CA GLU A 162 9.58 1.82 129.17
C GLU A 162 10.23 0.91 128.11
N MET A 163 11.13 0.01 128.52
CA MET A 163 11.69 -1.02 127.61
C MET A 163 10.60 -1.93 127.02
N LYS A 164 9.56 -2.27 127.78
CA LYS A 164 8.41 -3.02 127.25
C LYS A 164 7.60 -2.21 126.22
N ARG A 165 7.40 -0.90 126.44
CA ARG A 165 6.73 -0.02 125.46
C ARG A 165 7.53 0.11 124.17
N LEU A 166 8.82 0.45 124.26
CA LEU A 166 9.68 0.62 123.09
C LEU A 166 9.80 -0.66 122.27
N ARG A 167 9.93 -1.83 122.91
CA ARG A 167 9.93 -3.13 122.20
C ARG A 167 8.62 -3.37 121.44
N LYS A 168 7.48 -2.99 122.03
CA LYS A 168 6.18 -3.12 121.35
C LYS A 168 6.11 -2.18 120.13
N VAL A 169 6.41 -0.89 120.30
CA VAL A 169 6.40 0.09 119.20
C VAL A 169 7.34 -0.32 118.05
N ASN A 170 8.51 -0.88 118.36
CA ASN A 170 9.47 -1.33 117.35
C ASN A 170 9.00 -2.61 116.62
N LEU A 171 8.24 -3.48 117.30
CA LEU A 171 7.57 -4.62 116.66
C LEU A 171 6.42 -4.13 115.75
N ASP A 172 5.56 -3.26 116.26
CA ASP A 172 4.44 -2.66 115.53
C ASP A 172 4.93 -1.91 114.26
N LEU A 173 6.06 -1.20 114.35
CA LEU A 173 6.74 -0.58 113.20
C LEU A 173 7.34 -1.60 112.22
N LYS A 174 7.99 -2.65 112.73
CA LYS A 174 8.58 -3.69 111.87
C LYS A 174 7.52 -4.43 111.06
N ASP A 175 6.37 -4.71 111.68
CA ASP A 175 5.26 -5.35 110.98
C ASP A 175 4.52 -4.39 110.04
N SER A 176 4.45 -3.08 110.32
CA SER A 176 3.91 -2.11 109.35
C SER A 176 4.82 -1.89 108.14
N PHE A 177 6.15 -1.91 108.32
CA PHE A 177 7.10 -1.94 107.19
C PHE A 177 6.99 -3.23 106.38
N ARG A 178 6.75 -4.37 107.04
CA ARG A 178 6.54 -5.66 106.38
C ARG A 178 5.29 -5.63 105.51
N THR A 179 4.14 -5.24 106.05
CA THR A 179 2.88 -5.19 105.29
C THR A 179 2.96 -4.19 104.13
N TYR A 180 3.59 -3.04 104.33
CA TYR A 180 3.82 -2.08 103.24
C TYR A 180 4.74 -2.63 102.13
N GLY A 181 5.79 -3.38 102.50
CA GLY A 181 6.66 -4.07 101.55
C GLY A 181 5.96 -5.19 100.78
N GLU A 182 5.13 -5.98 101.47
CA GLU A 182 4.28 -7.02 100.88
C GLU A 182 3.24 -6.42 99.92
N ASP A 183 2.58 -5.32 100.30
CA ASP A 183 1.63 -4.58 99.45
C ASP A 183 2.31 -3.99 98.21
N LEU A 184 3.51 -3.41 98.35
CA LEU A 184 4.29 -2.91 97.22
C LEU A 184 4.72 -4.04 96.28
N HIS A 185 5.22 -5.17 96.81
CA HIS A 185 5.55 -6.34 96.01
C HIS A 185 4.32 -6.92 95.31
N ALA A 186 3.18 -7.03 95.99
CA ALA A 186 1.93 -7.51 95.41
C ALA A 186 1.41 -6.56 94.33
N LYS A 187 1.51 -5.23 94.53
CA LYS A 187 1.13 -4.22 93.53
C LYS A 187 2.07 -4.26 92.32
N SER A 188 3.38 -4.34 92.54
CA SER A 188 4.39 -4.46 91.48
C SER A 188 4.24 -5.77 90.69
N GLY A 189 4.04 -6.90 91.37
CA GLY A 189 3.83 -8.21 90.75
C GLY A 189 2.54 -8.27 89.92
N ARG A 190 1.44 -7.70 90.42
CA ARG A 190 0.19 -7.55 89.63
C ARG A 190 0.41 -6.67 88.39
N LEU A 191 1.13 -5.55 88.52
CA LEU A 191 1.41 -4.67 87.38
C LEU A 191 2.30 -5.34 86.34
N LEU A 192 3.32 -6.11 86.77
CA LEU A 192 4.17 -6.91 85.88
C LEU A 192 3.39 -8.03 85.18
N MET A 193 2.51 -8.74 85.88
CA MET A 193 1.61 -9.74 85.28
C MET A 193 0.69 -9.12 84.23
N ASN A 194 0.05 -7.98 84.54
CA ASN A 194 -0.82 -7.27 83.60
C ASN A 194 -0.05 -6.79 82.37
N ASN A 195 1.06 -6.08 82.56
CA ASN A 195 1.91 -5.59 81.47
C ASN A 195 2.45 -6.74 80.60
N LYS A 196 2.80 -7.89 81.21
CA LYS A 196 3.21 -9.09 80.47
C LYS A 196 2.06 -9.62 79.61
N LYS A 197 0.86 -9.76 80.17
CA LYS A 197 -0.33 -10.22 79.43
C LYS A 197 -0.70 -9.28 78.30
N GLU A 198 -0.67 -7.97 78.54
CA GLU A 198 -0.91 -6.94 77.52
C GLU A 198 0.14 -6.98 76.40
N LEU A 199 1.40 -7.26 76.73
CA LEU A 199 2.47 -7.46 75.75
C LEU A 199 2.26 -8.73 74.91
N GLU A 200 1.89 -9.86 75.54
CA GLU A 200 1.54 -11.11 74.85
C GLU A 200 0.34 -10.90 73.90
N GLU A 201 -0.74 -10.26 74.37
CA GLU A 201 -1.88 -9.88 73.52
C GLU A 201 -1.51 -8.91 72.39
N CYS A 202 -0.49 -8.05 72.58
CA CYS A 202 0.01 -7.14 71.55
C CYS A 202 0.82 -7.89 70.49
N LEU A 203 1.64 -8.87 70.89
CA LEU A 203 2.40 -9.74 70.00
C LEU A 203 1.47 -10.64 69.15
N ASP A 204 0.44 -11.22 69.74
CA ASP A 204 -0.57 -12.02 69.01
C ASP A 204 -1.28 -11.18 67.95
N LYS A 205 -1.72 -9.95 68.30
CA LYS A 205 -2.32 -9.00 67.35
C LYS A 205 -1.34 -8.57 66.25
N LEU A 206 -0.04 -8.41 66.57
CA LEU A 206 1.00 -8.11 65.59
C LEU A 206 1.19 -9.29 64.61
N GLN A 207 1.19 -10.53 65.10
CA GLN A 207 1.31 -11.73 64.27
C GLN A 207 0.07 -11.96 63.39
N GLU A 208 -1.13 -11.74 63.93
CA GLU A 208 -2.39 -11.80 63.19
C GLU A 208 -2.43 -10.75 62.06
N THR A 209 -2.10 -9.49 62.38
CA THR A 209 -2.05 -8.42 61.38
C THR A 209 -0.94 -8.64 60.34
N GLN A 210 0.22 -9.16 60.73
CA GLN A 210 1.28 -9.55 59.79
C GLN A 210 0.83 -10.69 58.86
N SER A 211 0.03 -11.64 59.36
CA SER A 211 -0.51 -12.75 58.56
C SER A 211 -1.55 -12.24 57.55
N LYS A 212 -2.51 -11.42 58.00
CA LYS A 212 -3.48 -10.73 57.12
C LYS A 212 -2.79 -9.87 56.06
N ASN A 213 -1.70 -9.18 56.41
CA ASN A 213 -0.95 -8.36 55.46
C ASN A 213 -0.20 -9.22 54.41
N LYS A 214 0.27 -10.43 54.78
CA LYS A 214 0.79 -11.42 53.80
C LYS A 214 -0.30 -11.95 52.88
N GLU A 215 -1.50 -12.22 53.40
CA GLU A 215 -2.66 -12.63 52.59
C GLU A 215 -3.07 -11.54 51.59
N LEU A 216 -3.24 -10.30 52.06
CA LEU A 216 -3.51 -9.15 51.20
C LEU A 216 -2.41 -8.91 50.15
N GLN A 217 -1.13 -9.12 50.51
CA GLN A 217 -0.02 -9.04 49.57
C GLN A 217 -0.09 -10.14 48.50
N ASN A 218 -0.46 -11.38 48.88
CA ASN A 218 -0.65 -12.48 47.94
C ASN A 218 -1.83 -12.20 46.99
N ASP A 219 -2.96 -11.73 47.51
CA ASP A 219 -4.13 -11.40 46.70
C ASP A 219 -3.87 -10.19 45.80
N ARG A 220 -3.10 -9.19 46.25
CA ARG A 220 -2.64 -8.09 45.40
C ARG A 220 -1.82 -8.62 44.21
N VAL A 221 -0.89 -9.54 44.45
CA VAL A 221 -0.09 -10.16 43.37
C VAL A 221 -0.97 -10.98 42.42
N ARG A 222 -1.92 -11.77 42.93
CA ARG A 222 -2.88 -12.52 42.09
C ARG A 222 -3.71 -11.59 41.20
N LEU A 223 -4.25 -10.51 41.77
CA LEU A 223 -5.03 -9.51 41.04
C LEU A 223 -4.18 -8.78 39.99
N THR A 224 -2.91 -8.45 40.30
CA THR A 224 -1.97 -7.89 39.31
C THR A 224 -1.74 -8.86 38.15
N ASN A 225 -1.54 -10.16 38.42
CA ASN A 225 -1.35 -11.16 37.38
C ASN A 225 -2.61 -11.31 36.50
N PHE A 226 -3.81 -11.38 37.09
CA PHE A 226 -5.06 -11.46 36.32
C PHE A 226 -5.33 -10.21 35.47
N LEU A 227 -4.96 -9.01 35.95
CA LEU A 227 -5.03 -7.79 35.15
C LEU A 227 -4.06 -7.86 33.97
N GLN A 228 -2.82 -8.29 34.19
CA GLN A 228 -1.82 -8.45 33.12
C GLN A 228 -2.23 -9.51 32.08
N GLU A 229 -2.82 -10.64 32.51
CA GLU A 229 -3.36 -11.67 31.61
C GLU A 229 -4.54 -11.13 30.77
N SER A 230 -5.43 -10.36 31.39
CA SER A 230 -6.55 -9.68 30.72
C SER A 230 -6.07 -8.64 29.71
N GLU A 231 -5.04 -7.87 30.04
CA GLU A 231 -4.40 -6.91 29.13
C GLU A 231 -3.76 -7.60 27.93
N MET A 232 -3.05 -8.71 28.13
CA MET A 232 -2.47 -9.50 27.04
C MET A 232 -3.54 -10.14 26.13
N GLU A 233 -4.67 -10.60 26.67
CA GLU A 233 -5.77 -11.10 25.84
C GLU A 233 -6.46 -9.95 25.08
N ARG A 234 -6.64 -8.79 25.71
CA ARG A 234 -7.16 -7.58 25.04
C ARG A 234 -6.27 -7.17 23.86
N GLU A 235 -4.95 -7.18 24.03
CA GLU A 235 -3.99 -6.92 22.93
C GLU A 235 -4.08 -7.98 21.83
N ARG A 236 -4.19 -9.26 22.20
CA ARG A 236 -4.40 -10.38 21.26
C ARG A 236 -5.70 -10.22 20.46
N ILE A 237 -6.77 -9.74 21.09
CA ILE A 237 -8.06 -9.44 20.44
C ILE A 237 -7.90 -8.23 19.51
N ILE A 238 -7.22 -7.16 19.92
CA ILE A 238 -6.95 -5.99 19.06
C ILE A 238 -6.19 -6.40 17.80
N LEU A 239 -5.15 -7.25 17.91
CA LEU A 239 -4.42 -7.75 16.74
C LEU A 239 -5.31 -8.59 15.80
N LYS A 240 -6.20 -9.44 16.34
CA LYS A 240 -7.18 -10.19 15.55
C LYS A 240 -8.19 -9.26 14.86
N LEU A 241 -8.67 -8.22 15.55
CA LEU A 241 -9.59 -7.24 14.98
C LEU A 241 -8.94 -6.45 13.84
N ASN A 242 -7.69 -5.99 14.02
CA ASN A 242 -6.95 -5.30 12.95
C ASN A 242 -6.79 -6.20 11.71
N TYR A 243 -6.40 -7.46 11.90
CA TYR A 243 -6.32 -8.43 10.80
C TYR A 243 -7.66 -8.61 10.08
N VAL A 244 -8.77 -8.74 10.81
CA VAL A 244 -10.11 -8.85 10.21
C VAL A 244 -10.51 -7.57 9.48
N THR A 245 -10.18 -6.39 10.02
CA THR A 245 -10.40 -5.08 9.36
C THR A 245 -9.63 -4.98 8.04
N ASP A 246 -8.37 -5.41 8.01
CA ASP A 246 -7.56 -5.42 6.78
C ASP A 246 -8.14 -6.37 5.72
N GLN A 247 -8.60 -7.57 6.14
CA GLN A 247 -9.28 -8.51 5.24
C GLN A 247 -10.59 -7.94 4.69
N ILE A 248 -11.41 -7.28 5.53
CA ILE A 248 -12.65 -6.63 5.10
C ILE A 248 -12.35 -5.54 4.05
N LEU A 249 -11.38 -4.66 4.33
CA LEU A 249 -10.91 -3.62 3.40
C LEU A 249 -10.46 -4.19 2.05
N GLU A 250 -9.80 -5.35 2.03
CA GLU A 250 -9.39 -5.99 0.78
C GLU A 250 -10.58 -6.64 0.04
N THR A 251 -11.55 -7.22 0.77
CA THR A 251 -12.79 -7.71 0.17
C THR A 251 -13.66 -6.58 -0.39
N ASP A 252 -13.72 -5.41 0.26
CA ASP A 252 -14.45 -4.25 -0.23
C ASP A 252 -13.86 -3.72 -1.54
N LYS A 253 -12.53 -3.55 -1.62
CA LYS A 253 -11.83 -3.21 -2.88
C LYS A 253 -12.15 -4.20 -3.99
N THR A 254 -12.14 -5.50 -3.67
CA THR A 254 -12.43 -6.57 -4.63
C THR A 254 -13.89 -6.52 -5.10
N LEU A 255 -14.84 -6.24 -4.19
CA LEU A 255 -16.26 -6.07 -4.52
C LEU A 255 -16.51 -4.84 -5.38
N ASP A 256 -15.86 -3.71 -5.10
CA ASP A 256 -15.96 -2.51 -5.92
C ASP A 256 -15.35 -2.69 -7.31
N TRP A 257 -14.21 -3.38 -7.42
CA TRP A 257 -13.69 -3.78 -8.73
C TRP A 257 -14.68 -4.67 -9.50
N LEU A 258 -15.23 -5.71 -8.85
CA LEU A 258 -16.24 -6.59 -9.46
C LEU A 258 -17.51 -5.84 -9.89
N ARG A 259 -17.95 -4.82 -9.13
CA ARG A 259 -19.06 -3.93 -9.52
C ARG A 259 -18.71 -3.16 -10.80
N THR A 260 -17.52 -2.56 -10.88
CA THR A 260 -17.11 -1.82 -12.08
C THR A 260 -16.98 -2.70 -13.33
N GLU A 261 -16.44 -3.91 -13.22
CA GLU A 261 -16.34 -4.84 -14.35
C GLU A 261 -17.73 -5.37 -14.77
N LYS A 262 -18.62 -5.64 -13.81
CA LYS A 262 -20.02 -5.98 -14.08
C LYS A 262 -20.71 -4.87 -14.89
N ASP A 263 -20.61 -3.62 -14.44
CA ASP A 263 -21.27 -2.49 -15.10
C ASP A 263 -20.67 -2.22 -16.50
N ALA A 264 -19.35 -2.42 -16.66
CA ALA A 264 -18.71 -2.38 -17.97
C ALA A 264 -19.21 -3.51 -18.91
N ALA A 265 -19.42 -4.72 -18.39
CA ALA A 265 -19.99 -5.83 -19.14
C ALA A 265 -21.48 -5.62 -19.50
N GLU A 266 -22.28 -5.07 -18.59
CA GLU A 266 -23.68 -4.70 -18.85
C GLU A 266 -23.80 -3.61 -19.92
N ASN A 267 -22.88 -2.64 -19.95
CA ASN A 267 -22.82 -1.63 -21.00
C ASN A 267 -22.45 -2.24 -22.36
N LYS A 268 -21.39 -3.07 -22.42
CA LYS A 268 -21.04 -3.82 -23.65
C LYS A 268 -22.21 -4.67 -24.17
N PHE A 269 -22.93 -5.35 -23.29
CA PHE A 269 -24.12 -6.14 -23.65
C PHE A 269 -25.25 -5.27 -24.19
N ARG A 270 -25.48 -4.08 -23.59
CA ARG A 270 -26.48 -3.11 -24.03
C ARG A 270 -26.17 -2.55 -25.42
N ASP A 271 -24.92 -2.25 -25.68
CA ASP A 271 -24.45 -1.76 -27.00
C ASP A 271 -24.60 -2.85 -28.06
N LEU A 272 -24.11 -4.07 -27.80
CA LEU A 272 -24.31 -5.21 -28.70
C LEU A 272 -25.79 -5.52 -28.96
N LYS A 273 -26.65 -5.38 -27.95
CA LYS A 273 -28.10 -5.55 -28.10
C LYS A 273 -28.70 -4.47 -29.01
N LYS A 274 -28.22 -3.23 -28.91
CA LYS A 274 -28.62 -2.12 -29.80
C LYS A 274 -28.15 -2.35 -31.23
N ASP A 275 -26.92 -2.84 -31.41
CA ASP A 275 -26.37 -3.18 -32.73
C ASP A 275 -27.16 -4.32 -33.39
N ILE A 276 -27.54 -5.36 -32.63
CA ILE A 276 -28.41 -6.44 -33.11
C ILE A 276 -29.75 -5.87 -33.60
N TYR A 277 -30.41 -5.01 -32.82
CA TYR A 277 -31.69 -4.41 -33.25
C TYR A 277 -31.52 -3.54 -34.50
N SER A 278 -30.47 -2.72 -34.60
CA SER A 278 -30.21 -1.91 -35.81
C SER A 278 -29.89 -2.77 -37.04
N MET A 279 -29.23 -3.91 -36.85
CA MET A 279 -28.99 -4.86 -37.94
C MET A 279 -30.27 -5.58 -38.35
N THR A 280 -31.13 -5.97 -37.41
CA THR A 280 -32.45 -6.54 -37.71
C THR A 280 -33.32 -5.55 -38.49
N GLU A 281 -33.39 -4.29 -38.06
CA GLU A 281 -34.12 -3.23 -38.76
C GLU A 281 -33.65 -3.08 -40.22
N LYS A 282 -32.33 -3.03 -40.45
CA LYS A 282 -31.75 -3.03 -41.82
C LYS A 282 -32.06 -4.29 -42.62
N PHE A 283 -32.11 -5.47 -41.98
CA PHE A 283 -32.50 -6.70 -42.65
C PHE A 283 -33.99 -6.69 -43.04
N ASP A 284 -34.86 -6.11 -42.21
CA ASP A 284 -36.28 -5.93 -42.50
C ASP A 284 -36.49 -4.92 -43.64
N GLU A 285 -35.72 -3.81 -43.68
CA GLU A 285 -35.68 -2.88 -44.82
C GLU A 285 -35.25 -3.57 -46.13
N ILE A 286 -34.17 -4.36 -46.10
CA ILE A 286 -33.69 -5.13 -47.26
C ILE A 286 -34.72 -6.18 -47.69
N ALA A 287 -35.40 -6.83 -46.75
CA ALA A 287 -36.46 -7.80 -47.04
C ALA A 287 -37.68 -7.13 -47.67
N ALA A 288 -38.01 -5.90 -47.28
CA ALA A 288 -39.06 -5.09 -47.88
C ALA A 288 -38.73 -4.68 -49.32
N ASP A 289 -37.54 -4.10 -49.59
CA ASP A 289 -37.08 -3.76 -50.95
C ASP A 289 -37.07 -5.01 -51.86
N ALA A 290 -36.48 -6.11 -51.38
CA ALA A 290 -36.45 -7.36 -52.13
C ALA A 290 -37.87 -7.87 -52.46
N SER A 291 -38.82 -7.74 -51.53
CA SER A 291 -40.22 -8.12 -51.74
C SER A 291 -40.93 -7.22 -52.75
N GLU A 292 -40.68 -5.91 -52.72
CA GLU A 292 -41.20 -4.95 -53.70
C GLU A 292 -40.65 -5.25 -55.10
N ARG A 293 -39.34 -5.41 -55.25
CA ARG A 293 -38.70 -5.74 -56.53
C ARG A 293 -39.17 -7.09 -57.08
N VAL A 294 -39.39 -8.10 -56.23
CA VAL A 294 -40.03 -9.37 -56.62
C VAL A 294 -41.48 -9.16 -57.08
N HIS A 295 -42.23 -8.27 -56.45
CA HIS A 295 -43.60 -7.92 -56.86
C HIS A 295 -43.62 -7.20 -58.22
N GLU A 296 -42.70 -6.26 -58.47
CA GLU A 296 -42.52 -5.61 -59.77
C GLU A 296 -42.16 -6.61 -60.88
N CYS A 297 -41.22 -7.53 -60.61
CA CYS A 297 -40.87 -8.59 -61.55
C CYS A 297 -42.08 -9.49 -61.86
N LYS A 298 -42.89 -9.87 -60.85
CA LYS A 298 -44.14 -10.63 -61.05
C LYS A 298 -45.15 -9.85 -61.89
N LYS A 299 -45.30 -8.54 -61.69
CA LYS A 299 -46.18 -7.66 -62.49
C LYS A 299 -45.71 -7.61 -63.95
N THR A 300 -44.41 -7.44 -64.18
CA THR A 300 -43.80 -7.41 -65.51
C THR A 300 -43.93 -8.75 -66.22
N LEU A 301 -43.73 -9.87 -65.51
CA LEU A 301 -43.91 -11.22 -66.06
C LEU A 301 -45.35 -11.44 -66.53
N ARG A 302 -46.36 -11.11 -65.70
CA ARG A 302 -47.78 -11.18 -66.08
C ARG A 302 -48.11 -10.33 -67.31
N GLU A 303 -47.48 -9.16 -67.44
CA GLU A 303 -47.65 -8.33 -68.63
C GLU A 303 -47.05 -8.99 -69.89
N LYS A 304 -45.86 -9.59 -69.78
CA LYS A 304 -45.28 -10.36 -70.88
C LYS A 304 -46.10 -11.60 -71.23
N GLU A 305 -46.66 -12.30 -70.24
CA GLU A 305 -47.60 -13.41 -70.45
C GLU A 305 -48.84 -12.95 -71.24
N ARG A 306 -49.44 -11.80 -70.90
CA ARG A 306 -50.55 -11.21 -71.67
C ARG A 306 -50.15 -10.90 -73.12
N VAL A 307 -48.99 -10.29 -73.33
CA VAL A 307 -48.49 -9.99 -74.69
C VAL A 307 -48.23 -11.27 -75.49
N ILE A 308 -47.69 -12.32 -74.86
CA ILE A 308 -47.46 -13.62 -75.52
C ILE A 308 -48.79 -14.27 -75.93
N LEU A 309 -49.79 -14.27 -75.04
CA LEU A 309 -51.12 -14.81 -75.35
C LEU A 309 -51.80 -14.05 -76.50
N GLU A 310 -51.68 -12.72 -76.51
CA GLU A 310 -52.22 -11.89 -77.59
C GLU A 310 -51.48 -12.10 -78.92
N GLN A 311 -50.15 -12.23 -78.89
CA GLN A 311 -49.37 -12.61 -80.08
C GLN A 311 -49.72 -14.00 -80.59
N GLN A 312 -49.98 -14.97 -79.69
CA GLN A 312 -50.45 -16.30 -80.06
C GLN A 312 -51.85 -16.25 -80.71
N ARG A 313 -52.76 -15.41 -80.22
CA ARG A 313 -54.07 -15.15 -80.82
C ARG A 313 -53.92 -14.60 -82.24
N ILE A 314 -53.14 -13.54 -82.42
CA ILE A 314 -52.88 -12.92 -83.73
C ILE A 314 -52.23 -13.92 -84.70
N ILE A 315 -51.28 -14.73 -84.26
CA ILE A 315 -50.65 -15.78 -85.09
C ILE A 315 -51.67 -16.85 -85.50
N PHE A 316 -52.62 -17.20 -84.63
CA PHE A 316 -53.70 -18.14 -84.96
C PHE A 316 -54.65 -17.55 -86.00
N GLU A 317 -55.08 -16.30 -85.81
CA GLU A 317 -55.95 -15.57 -86.75
C GLU A 317 -55.30 -15.43 -88.13
N LEU A 318 -54.05 -14.94 -88.21
CA LEU A 318 -53.32 -14.83 -89.47
C LEU A 318 -53.10 -16.19 -90.18
N LYS A 319 -52.94 -17.29 -89.42
CA LYS A 319 -52.88 -18.64 -90.01
C LYS A 319 -54.21 -19.11 -90.57
N HIS A 320 -55.31 -18.78 -89.88
CA HIS A 320 -56.67 -19.08 -90.32
C HIS A 320 -57.02 -18.28 -91.59
N ASP A 321 -56.75 -16.98 -91.61
CA ASP A 321 -56.99 -16.10 -92.76
C ASP A 321 -56.14 -16.53 -93.98
N LEU A 322 -54.89 -16.97 -93.75
CA LEU A 322 -54.04 -17.57 -94.80
C LEU A 322 -54.63 -18.89 -95.32
N GLN A 323 -55.29 -19.68 -94.48
CA GLN A 323 -55.99 -20.90 -94.93
C GLN A 323 -57.25 -20.57 -95.74
N LEU A 324 -58.07 -19.61 -95.31
CA LEU A 324 -59.25 -19.16 -96.05
C LEU A 324 -58.88 -18.58 -97.41
N THR A 325 -57.96 -17.60 -97.46
CA THR A 325 -57.50 -17.02 -98.73
C THR A 325 -56.87 -18.05 -99.67
N LYS A 326 -56.25 -19.11 -99.15
CA LYS A 326 -55.73 -20.24 -99.95
C LYS A 326 -56.84 -21.16 -100.48
N ILE A 327 -58.00 -21.23 -99.83
CA ILE A 327 -59.21 -21.89 -100.35
C ILE A 327 -59.84 -20.98 -101.42
N ASP A 328 -60.07 -19.70 -101.13
CA ASP A 328 -60.65 -18.73 -102.06
C ASP A 328 -59.85 -18.61 -103.37
N LEU A 329 -58.51 -18.59 -103.28
CA LEU A 329 -57.62 -18.59 -104.46
C LEU A 329 -57.70 -19.89 -105.26
N LYS A 330 -57.90 -21.04 -104.60
CA LYS A 330 -58.11 -22.31 -105.31
C LYS A 330 -59.46 -22.29 -106.01
N ASP A 331 -60.53 -21.97 -105.30
CA ASP A 331 -61.90 -22.03 -105.83
C ASP A 331 -62.10 -21.03 -106.97
N SER A 332 -61.55 -19.82 -106.86
CA SER A 332 -61.52 -18.85 -107.97
C SER A 332 -60.65 -19.33 -109.15
N SER A 333 -59.49 -19.94 -108.92
CA SER A 333 -58.67 -20.52 -110.01
C SER A 333 -59.36 -21.69 -110.71
N VAL A 334 -60.07 -22.54 -109.96
CA VAL A 334 -60.89 -23.64 -110.49
C VAL A 334 -62.06 -23.07 -111.30
N GLY A 335 -62.74 -22.03 -110.82
CA GLY A 335 -63.81 -21.36 -111.56
C GLY A 335 -63.34 -20.76 -112.89
N VAL A 336 -62.16 -20.10 -112.92
CA VAL A 336 -61.57 -19.58 -114.17
C VAL A 336 -61.19 -20.71 -115.14
N LEU A 337 -60.64 -21.82 -114.62
CA LEU A 337 -60.33 -22.99 -115.45
C LEU A 337 -61.60 -23.67 -115.97
N GLN A 338 -62.65 -23.77 -115.16
CA GLN A 338 -63.95 -24.31 -115.56
C GLN A 338 -64.56 -23.47 -116.70
N GLN A 339 -64.55 -22.14 -116.58
CA GLN A 339 -65.05 -21.24 -117.62
C GLN A 339 -64.24 -21.36 -118.92
N ALA A 340 -62.91 -21.49 -118.81
CA ALA A 340 -62.04 -21.68 -119.97
C ALA A 340 -62.22 -23.04 -120.65
N ILE A 341 -62.65 -24.08 -119.92
CA ILE A 341 -63.08 -25.37 -120.48
C ILE A 341 -64.40 -25.19 -121.22
N GLU A 342 -65.44 -24.61 -120.59
CA GLU A 342 -66.73 -24.37 -121.23
C GLU A 342 -66.62 -23.53 -122.53
N ASP A 343 -65.78 -22.49 -122.54
CA ASP A 343 -65.59 -21.65 -123.73
C ASP A 343 -64.81 -22.38 -124.84
N ARG A 344 -63.93 -23.32 -124.46
CA ARG A 344 -63.31 -24.25 -125.42
C ARG A 344 -64.31 -25.26 -125.96
N ASP A 345 -65.21 -25.78 -125.13
CA ASP A 345 -66.23 -26.73 -125.55
C ASP A 345 -67.21 -26.07 -126.53
N LYS A 346 -67.70 -24.85 -126.24
CA LYS A 346 -68.46 -24.01 -127.20
C LYS A 346 -67.68 -23.78 -128.51
N THR A 347 -66.36 -23.62 -128.44
CA THR A 347 -65.51 -23.46 -129.62
C THR A 347 -65.38 -24.76 -130.41
N ILE A 348 -65.31 -25.91 -129.74
CA ILE A 348 -65.32 -27.25 -130.34
C ILE A 348 -66.65 -27.50 -131.03
N ASP A 349 -67.79 -27.19 -130.41
CA ASP A 349 -69.12 -27.33 -131.02
C ASP A 349 -69.23 -26.53 -132.33
N VAL A 350 -68.82 -25.26 -132.33
CA VAL A 350 -68.79 -24.42 -133.55
C VAL A 350 -67.82 -24.95 -134.61
N LEU A 351 -66.75 -25.66 -134.23
CA LEU A 351 -65.85 -26.32 -135.17
C LEU A 351 -66.45 -27.63 -135.71
N CYS A 352 -67.19 -28.37 -134.89
CA CYS A 352 -67.95 -29.56 -135.29
C CYS A 352 -69.06 -29.19 -136.29
N GLU A 353 -69.84 -28.13 -136.03
CA GLU A 353 -70.82 -27.59 -136.98
C GLU A 353 -70.17 -27.24 -138.32
N LYS A 354 -69.02 -26.56 -138.31
CA LYS A 354 -68.26 -26.24 -139.53
C LYS A 354 -67.74 -27.48 -140.26
N LEU A 355 -67.30 -28.51 -139.52
CA LEU A 355 -66.86 -29.78 -140.10
C LEU A 355 -68.02 -30.54 -140.75
N GLU A 356 -69.20 -30.56 -140.13
CA GLU A 356 -70.41 -31.08 -140.79
C GLU A 356 -70.73 -30.30 -142.07
N ASP A 357 -70.69 -28.97 -142.02
CA ASP A 357 -70.97 -28.11 -143.17
C ASP A 357 -69.97 -28.33 -144.32
N TYR A 358 -68.68 -28.49 -144.00
CA TYR A 358 -67.67 -28.87 -144.99
C TYR A 358 -67.89 -30.29 -145.52
N THR A 359 -68.30 -31.24 -144.67
CA THR A 359 -68.60 -32.62 -145.09
C THR A 359 -69.78 -32.65 -146.06
N LYS A 360 -70.89 -31.98 -145.73
CA LYS A 360 -72.07 -31.79 -146.60
C LYS A 360 -71.73 -31.09 -147.92
N ARG A 361 -70.73 -30.19 -147.94
CA ARG A 361 -70.20 -29.58 -149.17
C ARG A 361 -69.33 -30.54 -149.99
N ILE A 362 -68.51 -31.36 -149.33
CA ILE A 362 -67.69 -32.38 -149.99
C ILE A 362 -68.58 -33.45 -150.63
N GLU A 363 -69.61 -33.93 -149.94
CA GLU A 363 -70.61 -34.87 -150.48
C GLU A 363 -71.28 -34.33 -151.75
N LYS A 364 -71.70 -33.05 -151.74
CA LYS A 364 -72.22 -32.37 -152.94
C LYS A 364 -71.18 -32.26 -154.06
N ASN A 365 -69.92 -31.95 -153.74
CA ASN A 365 -68.85 -31.88 -154.73
C ASN A 365 -68.54 -33.25 -155.35
N VAL A 366 -68.60 -34.34 -154.58
CA VAL A 366 -68.46 -35.71 -155.07
C VAL A 366 -69.61 -36.06 -156.02
N GLN A 367 -70.86 -35.76 -155.66
CA GLN A 367 -72.00 -35.93 -156.58
C GLN A 367 -71.85 -35.14 -157.89
N VAL A 368 -71.30 -33.92 -157.83
CA VAL A 368 -70.99 -33.12 -159.03
C VAL A 368 -69.86 -33.77 -159.85
N PHE A 369 -68.86 -34.37 -159.21
CA PHE A 369 -67.77 -35.08 -159.89
C PHE A 369 -68.27 -36.34 -160.63
N GLU A 370 -69.08 -37.17 -159.96
CA GLU A 370 -69.72 -38.36 -160.55
C GLU A 370 -70.60 -37.98 -161.76
N GLN A 371 -71.33 -36.85 -161.67
CA GLN A 371 -72.10 -36.33 -162.80
C GLN A 371 -71.23 -35.85 -163.97
N LEU A 372 -70.04 -35.31 -163.70
CA LEU A 372 -69.13 -34.76 -164.71
C LEU A 372 -68.25 -35.82 -165.40
N GLU A 373 -67.94 -36.95 -164.76
CA GLU A 373 -67.23 -38.07 -165.43
C GLU A 373 -68.04 -38.64 -166.62
N THR A 374 -69.37 -38.54 -166.59
CA THR A 374 -70.22 -39.01 -167.70
C THR A 374 -70.15 -38.17 -168.99
N LYS A 375 -69.48 -36.99 -169.00
CA LYS A 375 -69.54 -36.02 -170.11
C LYS A 375 -68.21 -35.29 -170.39
N GLY A 376 -67.20 -36.01 -170.87
CA GLY A 376 -65.84 -35.48 -171.05
C GLY A 376 -65.63 -34.40 -172.14
N LYS A 377 -65.08 -33.23 -171.77
CA LYS A 377 -64.42 -32.24 -172.67
C LYS A 377 -63.24 -31.52 -171.95
N LYS A 378 -61.99 -31.76 -172.38
CA LYS A 378 -60.75 -31.34 -171.66
C LYS A 378 -60.18 -29.94 -171.97
N GLY A 379 -60.94 -29.04 -172.62
CA GLY A 379 -60.37 -27.78 -173.17
C GLY A 379 -60.21 -26.57 -172.23
N LYS A 380 -60.80 -26.56 -171.03
CA LYS A 380 -60.92 -25.34 -170.19
C LYS A 380 -59.84 -25.14 -169.10
N ILE A 381 -58.90 -26.07 -168.97
CA ILE A 381 -58.03 -26.15 -167.77
C ILE A 381 -56.89 -25.12 -167.77
N ILE A 382 -56.36 -24.76 -168.94
CA ILE A 382 -55.14 -23.94 -169.05
C ILE A 382 -55.36 -22.52 -168.51
N HIS A 383 -56.47 -21.88 -168.88
CA HIS A 383 -56.74 -20.47 -168.55
C HIS A 383 -56.98 -20.21 -167.05
N PHE A 384 -57.33 -21.23 -166.26
CA PHE A 384 -57.54 -21.11 -164.81
C PHE A 384 -56.21 -21.06 -164.03
N LEU A 385 -55.16 -21.70 -164.54
CA LEU A 385 -53.86 -21.77 -163.85
C LEU A 385 -53.09 -20.45 -163.92
N GLU A 386 -53.21 -19.71 -165.03
CA GLU A 386 -52.58 -18.40 -165.21
C GLU A 386 -53.10 -17.37 -164.19
N SER A 387 -54.42 -17.31 -163.98
CA SER A 387 -55.04 -16.37 -163.04
C SER A 387 -54.68 -16.64 -161.56
N GLN A 388 -54.24 -17.84 -161.20
CA GLN A 388 -53.82 -18.16 -159.83
C GLN A 388 -52.38 -17.72 -159.52
N LEU A 389 -51.53 -17.55 -160.54
CA LEU A 389 -50.14 -17.14 -160.36
C LEU A 389 -50.04 -15.68 -159.88
N GLU A 390 -50.78 -14.78 -160.53
CA GLU A 390 -50.75 -13.33 -160.28
C GLU A 390 -51.22 -12.95 -158.85
N VAL A 391 -52.20 -13.70 -158.31
CA VAL A 391 -52.68 -13.52 -156.92
C VAL A 391 -51.64 -13.90 -155.88
N ALA A 392 -50.76 -14.86 -156.17
CA ALA A 392 -49.70 -15.28 -155.26
C ALA A 392 -48.60 -14.22 -155.15
N GLU A 393 -48.23 -13.61 -156.27
CA GLU A 393 -47.15 -12.61 -156.36
C GLU A 393 -47.50 -11.34 -155.57
N GLN A 394 -48.72 -10.84 -155.70
CA GLN A 394 -49.20 -9.67 -154.94
C GLN A 394 -49.20 -9.90 -153.42
N ARG A 395 -49.40 -11.15 -152.97
CA ARG A 395 -49.41 -11.51 -151.55
C ARG A 395 -48.01 -11.50 -150.93
N ALA A 396 -46.97 -11.77 -151.72
CA ALA A 396 -45.57 -11.74 -151.28
C ALA A 396 -45.08 -10.31 -150.97
N ASN A 397 -45.36 -9.35 -151.87
CA ASN A 397 -44.98 -7.93 -151.69
C ASN A 397 -45.52 -7.34 -150.38
N ASN A 398 -46.78 -7.62 -150.04
CA ASN A 398 -47.40 -7.12 -148.81
C ASN A 398 -46.71 -7.63 -147.54
N ALA A 399 -46.19 -8.86 -147.55
CA ALA A 399 -45.48 -9.44 -146.41
C ALA A 399 -44.10 -8.79 -146.17
N GLU A 400 -43.39 -8.43 -147.25
CA GLU A 400 -42.09 -7.76 -147.15
C GLU A 400 -42.21 -6.36 -146.52
N GLN A 401 -43.26 -5.60 -146.91
CA GLN A 401 -43.50 -4.26 -146.39
C GLN A 401 -43.80 -4.26 -144.87
N ALA A 402 -44.54 -5.25 -144.37
CA ALA A 402 -44.79 -5.43 -142.94
C ALA A 402 -43.50 -5.74 -142.15
N LEU A 403 -42.61 -6.55 -142.72
CA LEU A 403 -41.33 -6.93 -142.11
C LEU A 403 -40.39 -5.71 -141.98
N TYR A 404 -40.44 -4.77 -142.93
CA TYR A 404 -39.70 -3.51 -142.85
C TYR A 404 -40.13 -2.64 -141.64
N GLN A 405 -41.44 -2.53 -141.39
CA GLN A 405 -41.97 -1.75 -140.26
C GLN A 405 -41.57 -2.36 -138.90
N ALA A 406 -41.64 -3.68 -138.76
CA ALA A 406 -41.22 -4.38 -137.53
C ALA A 406 -39.72 -4.14 -137.21
N LYS A 407 -38.85 -4.15 -138.23
CA LYS A 407 -37.41 -3.86 -138.08
C LYS A 407 -37.13 -2.43 -137.58
N ALA A 408 -38.00 -1.46 -137.86
CA ALA A 408 -37.86 -0.09 -137.35
C ALA A 408 -38.17 -0.02 -135.84
N MET A 409 -39.29 -0.61 -135.40
CA MET A 409 -39.69 -0.60 -133.98
C MET A 409 -38.67 -1.29 -133.06
N ILE A 410 -38.06 -2.39 -133.53
CA ILE A 410 -37.01 -3.11 -132.77
C ILE A 410 -35.79 -2.20 -132.52
N LYS A 411 -35.36 -1.43 -133.52
CA LYS A 411 -34.23 -0.49 -133.37
C LYS A 411 -34.51 0.62 -132.35
N GLU A 412 -35.75 1.08 -132.28
CA GLU A 412 -36.18 2.11 -131.33
C GLU A 412 -36.21 1.57 -129.89
N LYS A 413 -36.79 0.38 -129.67
CA LYS A 413 -36.76 -0.30 -128.36
C LYS A 413 -35.32 -0.59 -127.89
N GLN A 414 -34.41 -0.98 -128.78
CA GLN A 414 -32.98 -1.14 -128.46
C GLN A 414 -32.26 0.17 -128.06
N LYS A 415 -32.83 1.34 -128.37
CA LYS A 415 -32.32 2.65 -127.93
C LYS A 415 -32.77 2.98 -126.51
N GLU A 416 -33.99 2.58 -126.13
CA GLU A 416 -34.50 2.70 -124.76
C GLU A 416 -33.74 1.80 -123.78
N VAL A 417 -33.57 0.51 -124.13
CA VAL A 417 -32.85 -0.46 -123.29
C VAL A 417 -31.43 -0.01 -122.95
N ARG A 418 -30.72 0.60 -123.92
CA ARG A 418 -29.38 1.15 -123.68
C ARG A 418 -29.36 2.27 -122.63
N LYS A 419 -30.33 3.21 -122.68
CA LYS A 419 -30.45 4.28 -121.67
C LYS A 419 -30.65 3.73 -120.26
N VAL A 420 -31.51 2.72 -120.10
CA VAL A 420 -31.76 2.08 -118.80
C VAL A 420 -30.50 1.37 -118.28
N SER A 421 -29.76 0.69 -119.16
CA SER A 421 -28.49 0.04 -118.81
C SER A 421 -27.41 1.04 -118.37
N ASP A 422 -27.31 2.21 -119.01
CA ASP A 422 -26.37 3.27 -118.61
C ASP A 422 -26.72 3.86 -117.23
N ILE A 423 -28.02 4.05 -116.92
CA ILE A 423 -28.49 4.49 -115.59
C ILE A 423 -28.10 3.46 -114.52
N LEU A 424 -28.37 2.18 -114.74
CA LEU A 424 -28.00 1.10 -113.80
C LEU A 424 -26.49 1.03 -113.56
N ARG A 425 -25.66 1.25 -114.59
CA ARG A 425 -24.20 1.28 -114.47
C ARG A 425 -23.71 2.42 -113.58
N ASN A 426 -24.33 3.59 -113.67
CA ASN A 426 -24.01 4.74 -112.82
C ASN A 426 -24.43 4.51 -111.36
N TYR A 427 -25.59 3.89 -111.12
CA TYR A 427 -25.99 3.48 -109.76
C TYR A 427 -25.01 2.48 -109.16
N LEU A 428 -24.61 1.44 -109.90
CA LEU A 428 -23.61 0.47 -109.45
C LEU A 428 -22.25 1.12 -109.11
N ALA A 429 -21.78 2.07 -109.93
CA ALA A 429 -20.58 2.83 -109.64
C ALA A 429 -20.70 3.64 -108.34
N GLY A 430 -21.85 4.28 -108.10
CA GLY A 430 -22.14 5.01 -106.87
C GLY A 430 -22.16 4.10 -105.62
N THR A 431 -22.83 2.94 -105.70
CA THR A 431 -22.88 1.95 -104.61
C THR A 431 -21.47 1.41 -104.29
N ASN A 432 -20.66 1.15 -105.30
CA ASN A 432 -19.27 0.70 -105.12
C ASN A 432 -18.39 1.79 -104.47
N GLY A 433 -18.56 3.06 -104.87
CA GLY A 433 -17.89 4.19 -104.22
C GLY A 433 -18.29 4.36 -102.76
N LEU A 434 -19.58 4.23 -102.44
CA LEU A 434 -20.08 4.28 -101.07
C LEU A 434 -19.52 3.16 -100.19
N ASN A 435 -19.43 1.93 -100.74
CA ASN A 435 -18.84 0.79 -100.06
C ASN A 435 -17.33 0.98 -99.79
N SER A 436 -16.60 1.63 -100.71
CA SER A 436 -15.20 2.02 -100.47
C SER A 436 -15.07 3.03 -99.34
N ALA A 437 -15.90 4.09 -99.34
CA ALA A 437 -15.90 5.10 -98.28
C ALA A 437 -16.25 4.51 -96.90
N PHE A 438 -17.15 3.52 -96.84
CA PHE A 438 -17.50 2.83 -95.61
C PHE A 438 -16.32 2.01 -95.05
N LYS A 439 -15.58 1.29 -95.91
CA LYS A 439 -14.37 0.57 -95.52
C LYS A 439 -13.26 1.50 -95.01
N ASP A 440 -13.14 2.70 -95.57
CA ASP A 440 -12.16 3.67 -95.09
C ASP A 440 -12.58 4.33 -93.76
N LEU A 441 -13.88 4.57 -93.54
CA LEU A 441 -14.40 4.95 -92.22
C LEU A 441 -14.14 3.88 -91.16
N GLU A 442 -14.25 2.60 -91.51
CA GLU A 442 -13.96 1.48 -90.61
C GLU A 442 -12.47 1.41 -90.24
N LYS A 443 -11.56 1.61 -91.21
CA LYS A 443 -10.11 1.77 -90.94
C LYS A 443 -9.81 2.99 -90.04
N TRP A 444 -10.53 4.11 -90.21
CA TRP A 444 -10.37 5.30 -89.36
C TRP A 444 -10.88 5.06 -87.93
N LYS A 445 -11.98 4.32 -87.77
CA LYS A 445 -12.52 3.88 -86.48
C LYS A 445 -11.52 2.98 -85.72
N ASP A 446 -10.84 2.07 -86.40
CA ASP A 446 -9.83 1.24 -85.74
C ASP A 446 -8.54 2.02 -85.43
N LYS A 447 -8.12 2.96 -86.29
CA LYS A 447 -7.05 3.92 -85.94
C LYS A 447 -7.40 4.80 -84.73
N MET A 448 -8.67 5.18 -84.56
CA MET A 448 -9.15 5.90 -83.37
C MET A 448 -9.06 5.02 -82.11
N LYS A 449 -9.37 3.72 -82.18
CA LYS A 449 -9.21 2.79 -81.03
C LYS A 449 -7.75 2.64 -80.62
N VAL A 450 -6.82 2.46 -81.58
CA VAL A 450 -5.38 2.39 -81.28
C VAL A 450 -4.91 3.66 -80.56
N LYS A 451 -5.32 4.83 -81.05
CA LYS A 451 -5.05 6.13 -80.38
C LYS A 451 -5.75 6.30 -79.03
N ALA A 452 -6.78 5.52 -78.71
CA ALA A 452 -7.39 5.49 -77.39
C ALA A 452 -6.55 4.66 -76.40
N CYS A 453 -6.05 3.49 -76.82
CA CYS A 453 -5.07 2.73 -76.05
C CYS A 453 -3.77 3.53 -75.84
N ASP A 454 -3.32 4.31 -76.83
CA ASP A 454 -2.18 5.23 -76.66
C ASP A 454 -2.48 6.29 -75.60
N LYS A 455 -3.71 6.82 -75.49
CA LYS A 455 -4.11 7.75 -74.43
C LYS A 455 -4.09 7.10 -73.04
N GLU A 456 -4.47 5.83 -72.91
CA GLU A 456 -4.36 5.09 -71.65
C GLU A 456 -2.87 4.91 -71.28
N ALA A 457 -2.01 4.57 -72.24
CA ALA A 457 -0.56 4.51 -72.04
C ALA A 457 0.02 5.88 -71.64
N PHE A 458 -0.39 6.98 -72.30
CA PHE A 458 0.01 8.33 -71.93
C PHE A 458 -0.50 8.75 -70.55
N THR A 459 -1.73 8.39 -70.17
CA THR A 459 -2.26 8.63 -68.81
C THR A 459 -1.46 7.87 -67.77
N THR A 460 -1.08 6.62 -68.06
CA THR A 460 -0.26 5.79 -67.15
C THR A 460 1.16 6.38 -67.01
N ALA A 461 1.76 6.81 -68.11
CA ALA A 461 3.06 7.49 -68.11
C ALA A 461 2.99 8.87 -67.43
N PHE A 462 1.90 9.61 -67.60
CA PHE A 462 1.66 10.89 -66.92
C PHE A 462 1.57 10.70 -65.40
N ASN A 463 0.79 9.73 -64.93
CA ASN A 463 0.70 9.40 -63.50
C ASN A 463 2.07 8.95 -62.93
N HIS A 464 2.85 8.18 -63.69
CA HIS A 464 4.20 7.80 -63.29
C HIS A 464 5.17 9.00 -63.24
N LEU A 465 5.06 9.94 -64.17
CA LEU A 465 5.83 11.18 -64.14
C LEU A 465 5.35 12.13 -63.03
N GLU A 466 4.07 12.19 -62.72
CA GLU A 466 3.53 12.96 -61.58
C GLU A 466 4.06 12.40 -60.25
N MET A 467 4.08 11.07 -60.09
CA MET A 467 4.76 10.42 -58.97
C MET A 467 6.24 10.79 -58.96
N ARG A 468 6.98 10.63 -60.07
CA ARG A 468 8.40 10.98 -60.11
C ARG A 468 8.67 12.47 -59.86
N VAL A 469 7.74 13.37 -60.20
CA VAL A 469 7.81 14.80 -59.87
C VAL A 469 7.54 15.04 -58.39
N LYS A 470 6.63 14.27 -57.74
CA LYS A 470 6.46 14.30 -56.28
C LYS A 470 7.71 13.77 -55.57
N ASP A 471 8.24 12.62 -55.99
CA ASP A 471 9.51 12.08 -55.49
C ASP A 471 10.65 13.09 -55.65
N LEU A 472 10.76 13.76 -56.81
CA LEU A 472 11.77 14.80 -57.06
C LEU A 472 11.52 16.08 -56.28
N MET A 473 10.26 16.41 -55.94
CA MET A 473 9.93 17.53 -55.06
C MET A 473 10.28 17.20 -53.61
N GLU A 474 10.11 15.94 -53.19
CA GLU A 474 10.52 15.41 -51.90
C GLU A 474 12.05 15.36 -51.80
N GLU A 475 12.75 14.72 -52.74
CA GLU A 475 14.22 14.74 -52.91
C GLU A 475 14.76 16.19 -52.94
N ASN A 476 14.08 17.13 -53.59
CA ASN A 476 14.50 18.53 -53.66
C ASN A 476 14.16 19.32 -52.38
N SER A 477 13.11 18.95 -51.63
CA SER A 477 12.89 19.49 -50.28
C SER A 477 13.91 18.94 -49.28
N ASP A 478 14.26 17.66 -49.37
CA ASP A 478 15.34 17.04 -48.60
C ASP A 478 16.69 17.66 -48.93
N VAL A 479 17.02 17.82 -50.22
CA VAL A 479 18.24 18.53 -50.65
C VAL A 479 18.21 20.00 -50.22
N ASN A 480 17.07 20.70 -50.22
CA ASN A 480 16.99 22.05 -49.68
C ASN A 480 17.09 22.10 -48.15
N ASN A 481 16.67 21.06 -47.43
CA ASN A 481 16.86 20.92 -45.99
C ASN A 481 18.35 20.64 -45.68
N MET A 482 18.97 19.67 -46.37
CA MET A 482 20.42 19.42 -46.31
C MET A 482 21.28 20.59 -46.84
N ARG A 483 20.71 21.51 -47.64
CA ARG A 483 21.39 22.74 -48.07
C ARG A 483 21.22 23.89 -47.08
N LYS A 484 20.21 23.84 -46.20
CA LYS A 484 20.10 24.72 -45.02
C LYS A 484 20.99 24.22 -43.88
N GLU A 485 21.18 22.91 -43.74
CA GLU A 485 22.17 22.28 -42.86
C GLU A 485 23.52 22.15 -43.57
N GLY A 486 24.18 23.30 -43.75
CA GLY A 486 25.25 23.47 -44.74
C GLY A 486 26.42 22.49 -44.66
N THR A 487 26.49 21.58 -45.63
CA THR A 487 27.74 20.92 -46.05
C THR A 487 27.84 20.83 -47.58
N LYS A 488 29.06 20.89 -48.11
CA LYS A 488 29.34 20.87 -49.56
C LYS A 488 29.38 19.42 -50.07
N GLU A 489 28.83 19.13 -51.26
CA GLU A 489 29.61 18.63 -52.40
C GLU A 489 28.78 18.48 -53.71
N PHE A 490 29.49 18.24 -54.81
CA PHE A 490 28.98 18.12 -56.19
C PHE A 490 28.42 16.72 -56.48
N TYR A 491 27.36 16.62 -57.27
CA TYR A 491 27.26 15.53 -58.26
C TYR A 491 26.40 15.88 -59.49
N ILE A 492 26.91 15.59 -60.69
CA ILE A 492 26.19 15.66 -61.98
C ILE A 492 26.36 14.32 -62.69
N PRO A 493 25.27 13.60 -63.00
CA PRO A 493 25.29 12.58 -64.04
C PRO A 493 24.71 13.09 -65.37
N LYS A 494 25.52 13.06 -66.43
CA LYS A 494 25.07 13.18 -67.82
C LYS A 494 24.50 11.83 -68.30
N GLY A 495 23.47 11.84 -69.15
CA GLY A 495 22.93 10.61 -69.74
C GLY A 495 22.26 10.83 -71.10
N HIS A 496 23.01 10.70 -72.19
CA HIS A 496 22.45 10.78 -73.55
C HIS A 496 21.80 9.45 -73.99
N ARG A 497 20.61 9.54 -74.62
CA ARG A 497 20.46 9.03 -76.00
C ARG A 497 19.22 9.58 -76.72
N ARG A 498 19.46 10.29 -77.83
CA ARG A 498 18.44 10.54 -78.87
C ARG A 498 18.28 9.26 -79.70
N LEU A 499 17.05 8.79 -79.93
CA LEU A 499 16.74 7.92 -81.06
C LEU A 499 16.17 8.78 -82.19
N LYS A 500 16.65 8.54 -83.41
CA LYS A 500 16.31 9.33 -84.60
C LYS A 500 15.00 8.81 -85.21
N HIS A 501 14.17 9.73 -85.70
CA HIS A 501 13.23 9.40 -86.76
C HIS A 501 14.02 9.00 -88.03
N LYS A 502 13.46 8.04 -88.77
CA LYS A 502 13.73 7.91 -90.21
C LYS A 502 12.48 8.36 -90.95
N GLU A 503 12.65 9.43 -91.71
CA GLU A 503 11.84 9.70 -92.90
C GLU A 503 12.42 8.82 -94.02
N ASP A 504 11.55 8.15 -94.77
CA ASP A 504 11.83 7.85 -96.18
C ASP A 504 10.73 8.62 -96.95
N ASP A 505 11.17 9.53 -97.80
CA ASP A 505 10.35 10.55 -98.47
C ASP A 505 10.70 10.59 -99.96
N LYS A 506 9.78 11.16 -100.75
CA LYS A 506 9.94 11.52 -102.18
C LYS A 506 9.88 10.33 -103.15
N THR A 507 9.45 10.50 -104.40
CA THR A 507 9.31 11.72 -105.24
C THR A 507 8.05 11.57 -106.12
N GLU A 508 7.16 12.57 -106.25
CA GLU A 508 7.17 13.65 -107.28
C GLU A 508 6.87 13.14 -108.73
N GLN A 509 6.15 13.85 -109.62
CA GLN A 509 5.28 15.05 -109.53
C GLN A 509 4.40 15.13 -110.84
N PRO A 510 3.82 16.26 -111.35
CA PRO A 510 2.41 16.17 -111.79
C PRO A 510 2.07 16.70 -113.22
N THR A 511 0.76 16.67 -113.53
CA THR A 511 -0.04 17.61 -114.37
C THR A 511 0.05 17.67 -115.90
N HIS A 512 -1.14 17.98 -116.47
CA HIS A 512 -1.45 18.64 -117.77
C HIS A 512 -1.16 17.86 -119.07
N ASP A 513 -2.01 17.81 -120.10
CA ASP A 513 -3.39 18.28 -120.36
C ASP A 513 -3.82 17.81 -121.79
N LEU A 514 -5.06 18.11 -122.18
CA LEU A 514 -5.59 18.25 -123.54
C LEU A 514 -5.30 17.15 -124.59
N GLY A 515 -6.33 16.35 -124.82
CA GLY A 515 -6.37 15.41 -125.93
C GLY A 515 -6.68 16.00 -127.31
N ALA A 516 -6.74 15.10 -128.28
CA ALA A 516 -7.43 15.31 -129.54
C ALA A 516 -8.00 13.97 -130.02
N ARG A 517 -9.28 13.96 -130.38
CA ARG A 517 -9.83 12.89 -131.24
C ARG A 517 -9.22 13.06 -132.63
N HIS A 518 -8.92 11.97 -133.33
CA HIS A 518 -9.37 11.79 -134.71
C HIS A 518 -9.61 10.31 -135.04
N LYS A 519 -10.45 10.09 -136.05
CA LYS A 519 -10.99 8.79 -136.45
C LYS A 519 -10.12 8.15 -137.51
N ALA A 520 -9.95 6.83 -137.45
CA ALA A 520 -9.84 6.01 -138.65
C ALA A 520 -10.62 4.71 -138.44
N LYS A 521 -11.42 4.32 -139.44
CA LYS A 521 -12.12 3.04 -139.47
C LYS A 521 -11.20 2.03 -140.14
N HIS A 522 -11.20 0.78 -139.67
CA HIS A 522 -11.29 -0.34 -140.60
C HIS A 522 -12.35 -1.30 -140.07
N LEU A 523 -13.09 -1.88 -141.00
CA LEU A 523 -14.26 -2.70 -140.73
C LEU A 523 -14.19 -3.87 -141.69
N GLU A 524 -13.93 -5.06 -141.18
CA GLU A 524 -14.25 -6.28 -141.92
C GLU A 524 -14.71 -7.37 -140.95
N ARG A 525 -15.46 -8.32 -141.50
CA ARG A 525 -16.46 -9.12 -140.78
C ARG A 525 -15.90 -10.52 -140.50
N HIS A 526 -16.33 -11.16 -139.42
CA HIS A 526 -17.15 -12.37 -139.50
C HIS A 526 -17.73 -12.75 -138.12
N ASN A 527 -18.92 -13.34 -138.15
CA ASN A 527 -19.68 -13.92 -137.03
C ASN A 527 -19.38 -15.45 -137.00
N PRO A 528 -19.79 -16.26 -135.99
CA PRO A 528 -20.59 -15.96 -134.78
C PRO A 528 -20.03 -16.65 -133.49
N ALA A 529 -20.92 -16.80 -132.48
CA ALA A 529 -20.85 -17.68 -131.31
C ALA A 529 -20.33 -17.09 -129.97
N GLU A 530 -21.24 -16.40 -129.26
CA GLU A 530 -21.27 -16.41 -127.80
C GLU A 530 -22.46 -17.26 -127.34
N SER A 531 -22.21 -18.24 -126.46
CA SER A 531 -23.17 -18.63 -125.42
C SER A 531 -22.48 -19.47 -124.34
N GLN A 532 -22.55 -18.94 -123.11
CA GLN A 532 -22.57 -19.66 -121.83
C GLN A 532 -21.28 -20.36 -121.37
N LEU A 533 -20.58 -19.63 -120.49
CA LEU A 533 -19.65 -20.18 -119.50
C LEU A 533 -20.28 -21.29 -118.65
N ALA A 534 -19.43 -22.22 -118.24
CA ALA A 534 -19.78 -23.31 -117.34
C ALA A 534 -19.82 -22.89 -115.87
N LEU A 535 -20.75 -23.53 -115.14
CA LEU A 535 -20.66 -24.00 -113.76
C LEU A 535 -19.62 -23.38 -112.80
N ASP A 536 -20.14 -22.67 -111.79
CA ASP A 536 -19.59 -22.77 -110.43
C ASP A 536 -19.73 -24.20 -109.90
N LYS A 537 -18.64 -24.74 -109.32
CA LYS A 537 -18.68 -25.84 -108.33
C LYS A 537 -17.55 -25.72 -107.32
N ASP A 538 -17.89 -25.26 -106.13
CA ASP A 538 -17.06 -25.42 -104.92
C ASP A 538 -16.93 -26.89 -104.52
N VAL A 539 -15.70 -27.41 -104.49
CA VAL A 539 -15.22 -28.54 -103.67
C VAL A 539 -13.72 -28.26 -103.44
N GLN A 540 -13.16 -28.13 -102.23
CA GLN A 540 -13.03 -29.23 -101.26
C GLN A 540 -12.61 -28.75 -99.85
N TRP A 541 -12.91 -29.60 -98.88
CA TRP A 541 -12.62 -29.47 -97.44
C TRP A 541 -11.15 -29.68 -97.06
N GLN A 542 -10.71 -29.06 -95.95
CA GLN A 542 -9.92 -29.74 -94.91
C GLN A 542 -9.82 -28.95 -93.58
N SER A 543 -10.20 -29.61 -92.48
CA SER A 543 -9.60 -29.58 -91.12
C SER A 543 -10.63 -30.21 -90.15
N SER A 544 -10.43 -31.45 -89.69
CA SER A 544 -9.75 -31.80 -88.42
C SER A 544 -10.40 -31.11 -87.21
N GLY A 545 -11.02 -31.78 -86.24
CA GLY A 545 -11.00 -33.21 -85.90
C GLY A 545 -10.33 -33.41 -84.53
N LEU A 546 -11.13 -33.45 -83.45
CA LEU A 546 -10.68 -33.79 -82.10
C LEU A 546 -11.68 -34.73 -81.44
N HIS A 547 -11.17 -35.84 -80.90
CA HIS A 547 -11.95 -36.89 -80.24
C HIS A 547 -11.10 -37.58 -79.16
N SER A 548 -11.78 -38.19 -78.19
CA SER A 548 -11.31 -39.31 -77.37
C SER A 548 -10.34 -39.06 -76.19
N LYS A 549 -10.93 -38.94 -74.99
CA LYS A 549 -10.94 -39.95 -73.91
C LYS A 549 -9.65 -40.70 -73.46
N TYR A 550 -9.46 -40.65 -72.12
CA TYR A 550 -9.17 -41.75 -71.16
C TYR A 550 -7.73 -42.19 -70.75
N THR A 551 -7.69 -42.59 -69.47
CA THR A 551 -6.84 -43.60 -68.76
C THR A 551 -5.42 -43.28 -68.24
N VAL A 552 -5.34 -42.97 -66.94
CA VAL A 552 -4.81 -43.85 -65.85
C VAL A 552 -3.62 -44.78 -66.18
N CYS A 553 -2.48 -44.66 -65.46
CA CYS A 553 -2.07 -45.54 -64.34
C CYS A 553 -0.59 -45.35 -63.89
N GLY A 554 -0.28 -45.71 -62.64
CA GLY A 554 1.03 -46.24 -62.23
C GLY A 554 2.15 -45.25 -61.90
N GLY A 555 2.84 -45.47 -60.78
CA GLY A 555 4.11 -44.79 -60.46
C GLY A 555 5.16 -45.77 -59.94
N ALA A 556 6.44 -45.39 -59.97
CA ALA A 556 7.48 -45.98 -59.10
C ALA A 556 8.83 -45.22 -59.15
N SER A 557 9.35 -44.90 -57.95
CA SER A 557 10.75 -45.03 -57.52
C SER A 557 11.91 -44.14 -58.03
N ARG A 558 12.69 -43.71 -57.01
CA ARG A 558 14.13 -43.33 -56.97
C ARG A 558 14.50 -41.99 -57.64
N ALA A 559 14.87 -40.91 -56.92
CA ALA A 559 15.80 -40.69 -55.78
C ALA A 559 17.28 -40.62 -56.16
N VAL A 560 17.91 -39.47 -55.85
CA VAL A 560 19.15 -39.28 -55.04
C VAL A 560 19.60 -37.81 -55.19
N GLU A 561 19.60 -37.05 -54.11
CA GLU A 561 20.82 -36.42 -53.57
C GLU A 561 20.60 -36.12 -52.06
N ALA A 562 21.66 -36.11 -51.25
CA ALA A 562 21.55 -36.19 -49.79
C ALA A 562 22.77 -35.62 -49.04
N ARG A 563 22.65 -35.56 -47.69
CA ARG A 563 23.65 -35.25 -46.63
C ARG A 563 23.69 -33.77 -46.19
N PHE A 564 23.83 -33.41 -44.90
CA PHE A 564 23.95 -34.06 -43.56
C PHE A 564 23.48 -32.99 -42.50
N LYS A 565 23.16 -33.20 -41.21
CA LYS A 565 22.94 -34.31 -40.23
C LYS A 565 22.03 -33.71 -39.09
N CYS A 566 21.31 -34.40 -38.19
CA CYS A 566 21.70 -35.35 -37.10
C CYS A 566 22.63 -34.70 -36.03
N LEU A 567 22.41 -34.74 -34.70
CA LEU A 567 21.63 -35.56 -33.74
C LEU A 567 21.12 -34.62 -32.60
N ALA A 568 20.03 -34.76 -31.85
CA ALA A 568 19.24 -35.87 -31.27
C ALA A 568 19.49 -36.12 -29.76
N GLN A 569 18.39 -36.47 -29.07
CA GLN A 569 18.25 -37.26 -27.82
C GLN A 569 18.22 -36.62 -26.41
N CYS A 570 17.10 -36.94 -25.73
CA CYS A 570 16.98 -37.45 -24.34
C CYS A 570 17.20 -36.50 -23.14
N GLU A 571 16.60 -36.72 -21.95
CA GLU A 571 15.29 -37.29 -21.56
C GLU A 571 15.09 -37.09 -20.01
N TRP A 572 13.87 -37.31 -19.48
CA TRP A 572 13.52 -37.63 -18.07
C TRP A 572 13.57 -36.60 -16.91
N LYS A 573 12.35 -36.23 -16.46
CA LYS A 573 11.76 -36.29 -15.10
C LYS A 573 12.63 -36.55 -13.83
N ARG A 574 12.33 -35.76 -12.77
CA ARG A 574 11.69 -36.14 -11.45
C ARG A 574 12.43 -35.77 -10.13
N LEU A 575 11.62 -35.55 -9.08
CA LEU A 575 11.87 -35.49 -7.61
C LEU A 575 12.56 -34.19 -7.12
N GLU A 576 12.12 -33.44 -6.10
CA GLU A 576 11.53 -33.66 -4.74
C GLU A 576 12.54 -33.60 -3.57
N SER A 577 12.08 -33.00 -2.46
CA SER A 577 12.65 -32.94 -1.09
C SER A 577 13.91 -32.08 -0.79
N LEU A 578 13.67 -30.90 -0.15
CA LEU A 578 14.03 -30.49 1.24
C LEU A 578 15.43 -30.83 1.85
N PRO A 579 15.81 -30.27 3.02
CA PRO A 579 16.08 -28.86 3.34
C PRO A 579 17.44 -28.68 4.07
N CYS A 580 17.85 -27.45 4.45
CA CYS A 580 18.68 -27.24 5.65
C CYS A 580 18.67 -25.77 6.13
N GLN A 581 18.80 -25.59 7.45
CA GLN A 581 18.96 -24.30 8.14
C GLN A 581 20.46 -23.98 8.31
N GLU A 582 20.81 -22.70 8.52
CA GLU A 582 21.59 -22.29 9.70
C GLU A 582 21.63 -20.75 9.87
N HIS A 583 21.56 -20.32 11.14
CA HIS A 583 21.81 -18.97 11.68
C HIS A 583 23.09 -19.06 12.55
N PRO A 584 23.56 -18.04 13.32
CA PRO A 584 23.23 -16.60 13.37
C PRO A 584 24.49 -15.68 13.31
N THR A 585 24.30 -14.35 13.34
CA THR A 585 25.15 -13.45 14.15
C THR A 585 24.50 -12.09 14.44
N ARG A 586 24.60 -11.66 15.70
CA ARG A 586 24.41 -10.32 16.29
C ARG A 586 25.61 -10.14 17.28
N PRO A 587 25.82 -9.03 18.02
CA PRO A 587 25.07 -7.76 18.12
C PRO A 587 25.96 -6.50 18.02
N THR A 588 25.37 -5.30 18.15
CA THR A 588 25.96 -4.18 18.92
C THR A 588 24.85 -3.28 19.48
N GLU A 589 24.95 -2.93 20.76
CA GLU A 589 24.15 -1.91 21.44
C GLU A 589 24.73 -0.51 21.25
N LYS A 590 23.92 0.54 21.52
CA LYS A 590 24.38 1.78 22.17
C LYS A 590 23.21 2.60 22.72
N THR A 591 23.43 3.28 23.84
CA THR A 591 22.46 4.06 24.64
C THR A 591 22.68 5.58 24.48
N ASP A 592 21.61 6.38 24.66
CA ASP A 592 21.47 7.46 25.67
C ASP A 592 20.56 8.68 25.28
N LYS A 593 19.45 8.82 26.04
CA LYS A 593 18.82 9.98 26.76
C LYS A 593 19.17 11.48 26.45
N PRO A 594 18.43 12.51 26.98
CA PRO A 594 17.02 12.62 27.48
C PRO A 594 16.26 13.98 27.22
N SER A 595 15.07 14.17 27.85
CA SER A 595 14.33 15.44 28.18
C SER A 595 13.40 16.03 27.09
N THR A 596 12.22 16.67 27.31
CA THR A 596 11.60 17.45 28.44
C THR A 596 10.04 17.43 28.28
N ARG A 597 9.15 17.08 29.24
CA ARG A 597 8.44 17.80 30.36
C ARG A 597 7.39 18.91 30.03
N LEU A 598 6.25 18.89 30.77
CA LEU A 598 5.13 19.90 30.90
C LEU A 598 4.05 19.88 29.78
N HIS A 599 2.74 20.16 29.95
CA HIS A 599 1.77 20.39 31.06
C HIS A 599 0.43 19.69 30.66
N MET A 600 -0.41 19.09 31.54
CA MET A 600 -1.44 19.65 32.45
C MET A 600 -2.48 20.61 31.82
N ASP A 601 -3.76 20.19 31.86
CA ASP A 601 -5.06 20.90 31.95
C ASP A 601 -6.12 19.84 31.50
N SER A 602 -7.01 19.25 32.30
CA SER A 602 -8.03 19.73 33.25
C SER A 602 -9.18 20.50 32.62
N GLU A 603 -10.33 19.84 32.41
CA GLU A 603 -11.64 20.41 32.77
C GLU A 603 -12.70 19.31 32.92
N CYS A 604 -13.60 19.50 33.89
CA CYS A 604 -14.78 18.68 34.14
C CYS A 604 -16.02 19.47 33.72
N GLU A 605 -17.12 18.80 33.37
CA GLU A 605 -18.34 18.85 34.20
C GLU A 605 -19.43 17.83 33.73
N PRO A 606 -20.38 17.46 34.61
CA PRO A 606 -21.37 16.41 34.35
C PRO A 606 -22.79 16.95 34.10
N VAL A 607 -23.67 16.10 33.55
CA VAL A 607 -25.13 16.31 33.65
C VAL A 607 -25.80 15.04 34.16
N THR A 608 -26.73 15.23 35.12
CA THR A 608 -27.54 14.17 35.74
C THR A 608 -29.00 14.29 35.29
N ARG A 609 -29.71 13.17 35.15
CA ARG A 609 -30.95 12.89 35.91
C ARG A 609 -31.66 11.57 35.52
N ASN A 610 -32.32 11.02 36.54
CA ASN A 610 -33.35 9.97 36.57
C ASN A 610 -34.45 10.18 35.50
N ASP A 611 -35.22 9.17 35.08
CA ASP A 611 -36.26 8.51 35.88
C ASP A 611 -36.60 7.08 35.43
N GLY A 612 -37.34 6.33 36.26
CA GLY A 612 -37.68 4.92 36.05
C GLY A 612 -39.18 4.62 35.82
N CYS A 613 -39.57 3.38 36.17
CA CYS A 613 -40.93 2.81 36.23
C CYS A 613 -41.51 2.07 34.99
N ARG A 614 -41.21 0.76 34.95
CA ARG A 614 -42.16 -0.40 35.03
C ARG A 614 -43.34 -0.57 34.03
N ALA A 615 -43.28 -1.74 33.37
CA ALA A 615 -44.39 -2.64 32.95
C ALA A 615 -45.30 -2.15 31.80
N LYS A 616 -45.87 -3.00 30.91
CA LYS A 616 -46.48 -4.34 31.09
C LYS A 616 -46.56 -5.12 29.75
N CYS A 617 -46.60 -6.47 29.82
CA CYS A 617 -47.15 -7.42 28.83
C CYS A 617 -46.43 -7.48 27.44
N GLN A 618 -46.47 -8.58 26.66
CA GLN A 618 -47.36 -9.76 26.67
C GLN A 618 -46.61 -11.03 26.15
N GLU A 619 -47.10 -12.23 26.46
CA GLU A 619 -46.39 -13.51 26.26
C GLU A 619 -46.79 -14.28 24.98
N SER A 620 -45.82 -14.95 24.34
CA SER A 620 -45.89 -16.35 23.81
C SER A 620 -46.93 -16.75 22.73
N PRO A 621 -46.86 -17.98 22.16
CA PRO A 621 -45.71 -18.82 21.83
C PRO A 621 -45.73 -19.37 20.37
N PHE A 622 -44.58 -19.78 19.83
CA PHE A 622 -44.54 -20.61 18.61
C PHE A 622 -44.83 -22.09 18.91
N LYS A 623 -45.70 -22.72 18.11
CA LYS A 623 -46.10 -24.14 18.23
C LYS A 623 -45.51 -24.96 17.09
N VAL A 624 -44.98 -26.14 17.39
CA VAL A 624 -44.54 -27.14 16.40
C VAL A 624 -45.59 -28.25 16.31
N HIS A 625 -46.06 -28.56 15.10
CA HIS A 625 -46.36 -29.96 14.70
C HIS A 625 -46.47 -30.17 13.19
N MET A 626 -45.98 -31.32 12.71
CA MET A 626 -46.32 -31.90 11.41
C MET A 626 -47.81 -32.32 11.39
N ARG A 627 -48.51 -32.56 10.27
CA ARG A 627 -48.26 -33.60 9.26
C ARG A 627 -49.36 -33.55 8.17
N GLN A 628 -49.01 -34.01 6.97
CA GLN A 628 -49.86 -34.73 5.99
C GLN A 628 -51.27 -34.20 5.64
N THR A 629 -51.39 -33.73 4.39
CA THR A 629 -51.91 -34.57 3.29
C THR A 629 -51.04 -34.34 2.06
#